data_AF-A0A101VS28-F1
#
_entry.id   AF-A0A101VS28-F1
#
_cell.length_a   1.000
_cell.length_b   1.000
_cell.length_c   1.000
_cell.angle_alpha   90.00
_cell.angle_beta   90.00
_cell.angle_gamma   90.00
#
_symmetry.space_group_name_H-M   'P 1'
#
loop_
_entity.id
_entity.type
_entity.pdbx_description
1 polymer ?
#
loop_
_entity_poly.entity_id
_entity_poly.type
_entity_poly.pdbx_seq_one_letter_code
_entity_poly.pdbx_strand_id
1 'polypeptide(L)'
;MFYKKFFNLVGSKEKNGDLVVMPLKKTVADIVAILKKQPAPGQKKITIWASLQAQMEDEGTWDQTVMKEIESIIAANLSKLDKKALVKLYEETDAFMESEEAPAKITDKAMKAALVNELVGLVLDKLDSNYTRSSYFEEETLVNDSEVSPKSKNDEDDAPVIEEPDEFDEDDIDFTDDSLFDDEDSFDDDHL
;
A
#
# COMPACT_ATOMS: atom_id res chain seq x y z
N MET A 1 61.08 -18.12 -19.10
CA MET A 1 60.32 -17.28 -20.05
C MET A 1 59.13 -18.07 -20.59
N PHE A 2 57.92 -17.56 -20.31
CA PHE A 2 56.66 -17.63 -21.05
C PHE A 2 55.92 -18.98 -21.29
N TYR A 3 54.81 -19.10 -20.52
CA TYR A 3 53.47 -19.69 -20.71
C TYR A 3 53.28 -21.11 -21.27
N LYS A 4 52.75 -21.99 -20.39
CA LYS A 4 51.98 -23.18 -20.75
C LYS A 4 50.49 -22.85 -20.61
N LYS A 5 49.80 -22.75 -21.74
CA LYS A 5 48.37 -22.47 -21.87
C LYS A 5 47.60 -23.78 -21.61
N PHE A 6 47.00 -23.92 -20.43
CA PHE A 6 45.98 -24.95 -20.17
C PHE A 6 44.61 -24.33 -20.46
N PHE A 7 44.06 -24.66 -21.62
CA PHE A 7 42.62 -24.58 -21.87
C PHE A 7 41.97 -25.73 -21.09
N ASN A 8 41.43 -25.45 -19.91
CA ASN A 8 40.43 -26.32 -19.30
C ASN A 8 39.07 -25.71 -19.60
N LEU A 9 38.45 -26.28 -20.64
CA LEU A 9 37.06 -26.11 -21.00
C LEU A 9 36.22 -26.87 -19.96
N VAL A 10 35.98 -26.26 -18.80
CA VAL A 10 34.94 -26.72 -17.87
C VAL A 10 33.74 -25.83 -18.12
N GLY A 11 32.69 -26.44 -18.65
CA GLY A 11 31.48 -25.78 -19.12
C GLY A 11 30.95 -24.77 -18.12
N SER A 12 30.79 -23.53 -18.59
CA SER A 12 29.74 -22.64 -18.11
C SER A 12 28.42 -23.37 -18.31
N LYS A 13 27.97 -24.06 -17.26
CA LYS A 13 26.54 -24.09 -16.99
C LYS A 13 26.19 -22.65 -16.68
N GLU A 14 25.68 -21.93 -17.67
CA GLU A 14 24.80 -20.79 -17.46
C GLU A 14 23.79 -21.22 -16.41
N LYS A 15 24.03 -20.82 -15.17
CA LYS A 15 22.94 -20.69 -14.23
C LYS A 15 22.16 -19.52 -14.80
N ASN A 16 21.09 -19.83 -15.52
CA ASN A 16 19.95 -18.95 -15.66
C ASN A 16 19.52 -18.61 -14.22
N GLY A 17 20.18 -17.61 -13.65
CA GLY A 17 19.62 -16.83 -12.57
C GLY A 17 18.49 -16.07 -13.23
N ASP A 18 17.32 -16.68 -13.27
CA ASP A 18 16.11 -15.89 -13.14
C ASP A 18 16.35 -15.03 -11.90
N LEU A 19 16.79 -13.79 -12.13
CA LEU A 19 16.67 -12.71 -11.16
C LEU A 19 15.20 -12.73 -10.82
N VAL A 20 14.89 -13.34 -9.67
CA VAL A 20 13.53 -13.45 -9.16
C VAL A 20 13.08 -12.01 -9.00
N VAL A 21 12.32 -11.56 -9.99
CA VAL A 21 11.65 -10.27 -9.94
C VAL A 21 10.72 -10.39 -8.76
N MET A 22 11.00 -9.62 -7.71
CA MET A 22 10.15 -9.61 -6.53
C MET A 22 8.98 -8.69 -6.85
N PRO A 23 7.73 -9.20 -6.82
CA PRO A 23 6.56 -8.34 -6.98
C PRO A 23 6.59 -7.20 -5.96
N LEU A 24 5.97 -6.07 -6.26
CA LEU A 24 5.90 -4.92 -5.36
C LEU A 24 5.39 -5.33 -3.97
N LYS A 25 4.36 -6.19 -3.93
CA LYS A 25 3.81 -6.79 -2.70
C LYS A 25 4.86 -7.54 -1.86
N LYS A 26 5.77 -8.28 -2.52
CA LYS A 26 6.84 -9.02 -1.84
C LYS A 26 7.90 -8.07 -1.30
N THR A 27 8.28 -7.06 -2.08
CA THR A 27 9.22 -6.02 -1.65
C THR A 27 8.71 -5.29 -0.41
N VAL A 28 7.42 -4.94 -0.37
CA VAL A 28 6.77 -4.35 0.81
C VAL A 28 6.83 -5.30 2.01
N ALA A 29 6.50 -6.58 1.84
CA ALA A 29 6.56 -7.56 2.93
C ALA A 29 7.97 -7.71 3.52
N ASP A 30 9.00 -7.70 2.66
CA ASP A 30 10.40 -7.75 3.09
C ASP A 30 10.80 -6.48 3.86
N ILE A 31 10.36 -5.30 3.40
CA ILE A 31 10.59 -4.04 4.12
C ILE A 31 9.91 -4.08 5.49
N VAL A 32 8.63 -4.46 5.56
CA VAL A 32 7.90 -4.59 6.83
C VAL A 32 8.61 -5.57 7.78
N ALA A 33 9.14 -6.69 7.26
CA ALA A 33 9.91 -7.63 8.06
C ALA A 33 11.21 -7.03 8.63
N ILE A 34 11.83 -6.09 7.92
CA ILE A 34 12.98 -5.31 8.43
C ILE A 34 12.53 -4.33 9.51
N LEU A 35 11.46 -3.56 9.27
CA LEU A 35 10.92 -2.57 10.21
C LEU A 35 10.48 -3.20 11.55
N LYS A 36 9.97 -4.44 11.50
CA LYS A 36 9.61 -5.22 12.71
C LYS A 36 10.81 -5.67 13.54
N LYS A 37 12.03 -5.60 13.01
CA LYS A 37 13.26 -6.05 13.69
C LYS A 37 14.18 -4.90 14.07
N GLN A 38 14.16 -3.80 13.32
CA GLN A 38 15.05 -2.67 13.58
C GLN A 38 14.49 -1.76 14.68
N PRO A 39 15.35 -1.29 15.60
CA PRO A 39 14.96 -0.32 16.63
C PRO A 39 14.62 1.03 16.00
N ALA A 40 13.62 1.72 16.55
CA ALA A 40 13.29 3.08 16.13
C ALA A 40 14.45 4.05 16.49
N PRO A 41 14.67 5.12 15.70
CA PRO A 41 15.68 6.13 15.99
C PRO A 41 15.53 6.68 17.41
N GLY A 42 16.63 6.69 18.18
CA GLY A 42 16.62 7.14 19.58
C GLY A 42 15.98 6.18 20.59
N GLN A 43 15.35 5.08 20.16
CA GLN A 43 14.64 4.13 21.02
C GLN A 43 15.17 2.70 20.86
N LYS A 44 15.89 2.19 21.86
CA LYS A 44 16.49 0.84 21.79
C LYS A 44 15.50 -0.31 22.02
N LYS A 45 14.34 -0.03 22.61
CA LYS A 45 13.38 -1.06 23.06
C LYS A 45 12.15 -1.21 22.16
N ILE A 46 11.91 -0.23 21.30
CA ILE A 46 10.74 -0.16 20.43
C ILE A 46 11.25 -0.25 18.99
N THR A 47 10.60 -1.07 18.18
CA THR A 47 10.96 -1.23 16.76
C THR A 47 10.36 -0.10 15.93
N ILE A 48 10.88 0.12 14.73
CA ILE A 48 10.29 1.10 13.80
C ILE A 48 8.82 0.79 13.57
N TRP A 49 8.48 -0.49 13.33
CA TRP A 49 7.10 -0.92 13.14
C TRP A 49 6.19 -0.61 14.35
N ALA A 50 6.65 -0.92 15.57
CA ALA A 50 5.87 -0.66 16.78
C ALA A 50 5.69 0.85 17.03
N SER A 51 6.70 1.67 16.69
CA SER A 51 6.60 3.13 16.75
C SER A 51 5.55 3.67 15.78
N LEU A 52 5.49 3.14 14.56
CA LEU A 52 4.46 3.51 13.58
C LEU A 52 3.05 3.10 14.04
N GLN A 53 2.89 1.90 14.61
CA GLN A 53 1.59 1.47 15.12
C GLN A 53 1.08 2.37 16.24
N ALA A 54 1.94 2.76 17.18
CA ALA A 54 1.58 3.71 18.23
C ALA A 54 1.17 5.07 17.65
N GLN A 55 1.87 5.56 16.63
CA GLN A 55 1.54 6.82 15.95
C GLN A 55 0.28 6.75 15.08
N MET A 56 -0.17 5.55 14.69
CA MET A 56 -1.45 5.39 14.00
C MET A 56 -2.64 5.55 14.97
N GLU A 57 -2.44 5.19 16.25
CA GLU A 57 -3.43 5.33 17.32
C GLU A 57 -3.49 6.77 17.88
N ASP A 58 -2.35 7.47 17.88
CA ASP A 58 -2.25 8.87 18.28
C ASP A 58 -2.62 9.79 17.11
N GLU A 59 -3.77 10.47 17.16
CA GLU A 59 -4.15 11.48 16.16
C GLU A 59 -3.04 12.54 16.00
N GLY A 60 -2.35 12.54 14.86
CA GLY A 60 -1.21 13.43 14.67
C GLY A 60 -0.44 13.21 13.37
N THR A 61 0.71 13.89 13.28
CA THR A 61 1.63 13.77 12.14
C THR A 61 2.69 12.70 12.41
N TRP A 62 3.05 11.93 11.39
CA TRP A 62 4.15 10.97 11.45
C TRP A 62 5.47 11.62 11.89
N ASP A 63 6.20 10.96 12.79
CA ASP A 63 7.56 11.33 13.21
C ASP A 63 8.48 11.30 11.99
N GLN A 64 8.93 12.48 11.59
CA GLN A 64 9.78 12.68 10.42
C GLN A 64 11.14 11.99 10.54
N THR A 65 11.62 11.72 11.76
CA THR A 65 12.85 10.95 12.00
C THR A 65 12.62 9.48 11.65
N VAL A 66 11.48 8.92 12.06
CA VAL A 66 11.09 7.54 11.72
C VAL A 66 10.84 7.41 10.22
N MET A 67 10.14 8.38 9.60
CA MET A 67 9.88 8.38 8.16
C MET A 67 11.17 8.39 7.32
N LYS A 68 12.14 9.23 7.68
CA LYS A 68 13.45 9.27 7.01
C LYS A 68 14.23 7.97 7.13
N GLU A 69 14.11 7.29 8.27
CA GLU A 69 14.75 5.97 8.45
C GLU A 69 14.10 4.92 7.54
N ILE A 70 12.78 4.94 7.39
CA ILE A 70 12.06 4.06 6.45
C ILE A 70 12.49 4.32 5.01
N GLU A 71 12.52 5.58 4.58
CA GLU A 71 13.02 5.98 3.25
C GLU A 71 14.45 5.49 3.01
N SER A 72 15.34 5.62 4.00
CA SER A 72 16.72 5.14 3.95
C SER A 72 16.80 3.62 3.79
N ILE A 73 15.99 2.87 4.55
CA ILE A 73 15.91 1.40 4.45
C ILE A 73 15.43 0.97 3.06
N ILE A 74 14.40 1.65 2.52
CA ILE A 74 13.86 1.38 1.19
C ILE A 74 14.90 1.70 0.12
N ALA A 75 15.53 2.87 0.17
CA ALA A 75 16.59 3.26 -0.76
C ALA A 75 17.77 2.28 -0.73
N ALA A 76 18.16 1.81 0.45
CA ALA A 76 19.18 0.79 0.62
C ALA A 76 18.75 -0.57 0.03
N ASN A 77 17.47 -0.94 0.13
CA ASN A 77 16.93 -2.14 -0.51
C ASN A 77 16.97 -2.02 -2.04
N LEU A 78 16.45 -0.91 -2.58
CA LEU A 78 16.45 -0.62 -4.03
C LEU A 78 17.85 -0.50 -4.62
N SER A 79 18.84 -0.07 -3.84
CA SER A 79 20.23 0.02 -4.30
C SER A 79 20.86 -1.34 -4.66
N LYS A 80 20.31 -2.43 -4.14
CA LYS A 80 20.76 -3.81 -4.39
C LYS A 80 20.16 -4.41 -5.66
N LEU A 81 19.13 -3.78 -6.22
CA LEU A 81 18.44 -4.22 -7.42
C LEU A 81 19.21 -3.79 -8.67
N ASP A 82 19.22 -4.65 -9.68
CA ASP A 82 19.74 -4.32 -11.00
C ASP A 82 18.72 -3.47 -11.77
N LYS A 83 19.17 -2.84 -12.87
CA LYS A 83 18.31 -1.96 -13.66
C LYS A 83 17.06 -2.67 -14.17
N LYS A 84 17.16 -3.96 -14.53
CA LYS A 84 16.02 -4.74 -15.02
C LYS A 84 14.98 -4.97 -13.93
N ALA A 85 15.39 -5.29 -12.70
CA ALA A 85 14.45 -5.42 -11.58
C ALA A 85 13.84 -4.07 -11.20
N LEU A 86 14.62 -2.97 -11.22
CA LEU A 86 14.10 -1.63 -10.96
C LEU A 86 13.02 -1.21 -11.96
N VAL A 87 13.24 -1.43 -13.25
CA VAL A 87 12.25 -1.14 -14.30
C VAL A 87 10.97 -1.92 -14.05
N LYS A 88 11.07 -3.24 -13.81
CA LYS A 88 9.88 -4.06 -13.56
C LYS A 88 9.12 -3.65 -12.31
N LEU A 89 9.83 -3.30 -11.25
CA LEU A 89 9.19 -2.81 -10.02
C LEU A 89 8.50 -1.46 -10.28
N TYR A 90 9.14 -0.58 -11.06
CA TYR A 90 8.60 0.72 -11.44
C TYR A 90 7.35 0.57 -12.32
N GLU A 91 7.32 -0.42 -13.22
CA GLU A 91 6.16 -0.74 -14.06
C GLU A 91 4.90 -1.13 -13.25
N GLU A 92 5.05 -1.55 -11.99
CA GLU A 92 3.95 -1.87 -11.08
C GLU A 92 3.42 -0.64 -10.31
N THR A 93 3.99 0.56 -10.51
CA THR A 93 3.63 1.78 -9.76
C THR A 93 2.65 2.67 -10.52
N ASP A 94 1.86 3.45 -9.76
CA ASP A 94 0.95 4.45 -10.34
C ASP A 94 1.72 5.52 -11.12
N ALA A 95 2.91 5.91 -10.64
CA ALA A 95 3.80 6.84 -11.32
C ALA A 95 4.25 6.37 -12.72
N PHE A 96 4.28 5.06 -12.98
CA PHE A 96 4.53 4.54 -14.32
C PHE A 96 3.26 4.56 -15.17
N MET A 97 2.11 4.20 -14.59
CA MET A 97 0.83 4.22 -15.30
C MET A 97 0.44 5.64 -15.76
N GLU A 98 0.85 6.66 -15.00
CA GLU A 98 0.66 8.07 -15.33
C GLU A 98 1.76 8.64 -16.24
N SER A 99 2.87 7.91 -16.44
CA SER A 99 4.00 8.37 -17.25
C SER A 99 3.76 8.11 -18.73
N GLU A 100 3.88 9.16 -19.55
CA GLU A 100 3.95 9.03 -21.01
C GLU A 100 5.35 8.61 -21.51
N GLU A 101 6.35 8.60 -20.63
CA GLU A 101 7.71 8.21 -20.96
C GLU A 101 7.91 6.70 -20.92
N ALA A 102 8.56 6.16 -21.95
CA ALA A 102 9.01 4.77 -21.94
C ALA A 102 10.01 4.53 -20.79
N PRO A 103 9.90 3.41 -20.05
CA PRO A 103 10.67 3.21 -18.82
C PRO A 103 12.19 3.14 -19.07
N ALA A 104 12.60 2.78 -20.29
CA ALA A 104 14.00 2.80 -20.71
C ALA A 104 14.63 4.21 -20.77
N LYS A 105 13.81 5.26 -20.90
CA LYS A 105 14.26 6.66 -20.96
C LYS A 105 14.40 7.30 -19.57
N ILE A 106 13.76 6.70 -18.58
CA ILE A 106 13.78 7.19 -17.20
C ILE A 106 15.12 6.85 -16.57
N THR A 107 15.68 7.81 -15.83
CA THR A 107 16.95 7.60 -15.13
C THR A 107 16.78 6.69 -13.92
N ASP A 108 17.79 5.89 -13.60
CA ASP A 108 17.80 5.03 -12.40
C ASP A 108 17.54 5.83 -11.11
N LYS A 109 17.98 7.09 -11.06
CA LYS A 109 17.72 7.99 -9.94
C LYS A 109 16.23 8.36 -9.83
N ALA A 110 15.60 8.70 -10.95
CA ALA A 110 14.18 9.04 -10.99
C ALA A 110 13.30 7.83 -10.63
N MET A 111 13.59 6.65 -11.21
CA MET A 111 12.88 5.41 -10.86
C MET A 111 13.00 5.10 -9.35
N LYS A 112 14.20 5.20 -8.78
CA LYS A 112 14.39 4.95 -7.34
C LYS A 112 13.62 5.95 -6.48
N ALA A 113 13.59 7.22 -6.84
CA ALA A 113 12.83 8.22 -6.09
C ALA A 113 11.32 7.93 -6.11
N ALA A 114 10.77 7.61 -7.28
CA ALA A 114 9.37 7.22 -7.41
C ALA A 114 9.04 5.96 -6.60
N LEU A 115 9.89 4.94 -6.71
CA LEU A 115 9.76 3.69 -5.95
C LEU A 115 9.87 3.89 -4.44
N VAL A 116 10.71 4.81 -3.96
CA VAL A 116 10.77 5.13 -2.53
C VAL A 116 9.42 5.68 -2.06
N ASN A 117 8.85 6.66 -2.76
CA ASN A 117 7.58 7.25 -2.38
C ASN A 117 6.44 6.23 -2.39
N GLU A 118 6.35 5.42 -3.44
CA GLU A 118 5.36 4.35 -3.58
C GLU A 118 5.48 3.32 -2.44
N LEU A 119 6.69 2.81 -2.20
CA LEU A 119 6.91 1.79 -1.18
C LEU A 119 6.68 2.33 0.23
N VAL A 120 6.94 3.61 0.50
CA VAL A 120 6.58 4.24 1.77
C VAL A 120 5.06 4.19 1.96
N GLY A 121 4.29 4.64 0.96
CA GLY A 121 2.82 4.59 1.01
C GLY A 121 2.31 3.17 1.27
N LEU A 122 2.75 2.20 0.47
CA LEU A 122 2.35 0.81 0.62
C LEU A 122 2.76 0.17 1.96
N VAL A 123 3.86 0.62 2.57
CA VAL A 123 4.27 0.18 3.91
C VAL A 123 3.33 0.76 4.97
N LEU A 124 2.94 2.02 4.84
CA LEU A 124 1.99 2.66 5.75
C LEU A 124 0.60 2.03 5.62
N ASP A 125 0.15 1.71 4.41
CA ASP A 125 -1.11 0.99 4.17
C ASP A 125 -1.15 -0.38 4.88
N LYS A 126 0.01 -0.99 5.15
CA LYS A 126 0.11 -2.25 5.90
C LYS A 126 -0.01 -2.09 7.42
N LEU A 127 0.09 -0.86 7.94
CA LEU A 127 -0.15 -0.59 9.36
C LEU A 127 -1.64 -0.75 9.68
N ASP A 128 -2.50 -0.34 8.75
CA ASP A 128 -3.93 -0.57 8.84
C ASP A 128 -4.24 -2.04 8.53
N SER A 129 -4.26 -2.86 9.57
CA SER A 129 -4.61 -4.28 9.47
C SER A 129 -6.05 -4.53 9.01
N ASN A 130 -6.91 -3.51 8.98
CA ASN A 130 -8.26 -3.58 8.39
C ASN A 130 -8.30 -3.09 6.92
N TYR A 131 -7.21 -2.49 6.40
CA TYR A 131 -7.11 -2.11 5.00
C TYR A 131 -6.84 -3.34 4.12
N THR A 132 -7.91 -4.10 3.88
CA THR A 132 -8.04 -4.77 2.60
C THR A 132 -8.18 -3.66 1.56
N ARG A 133 -7.13 -3.42 0.75
CA ARG A 133 -7.28 -2.67 -0.50
C ARG A 133 -8.38 -3.40 -1.26
N SER A 134 -9.60 -2.89 -1.16
CA SER A 134 -10.80 -3.61 -1.58
C SER A 134 -10.59 -4.12 -2.99
N SER A 135 -10.41 -5.42 -3.11
CA SER A 135 -10.63 -6.18 -4.31
C SER A 135 -12.13 -6.14 -4.57
N TYR A 136 -12.64 -4.98 -5.02
CA TYR A 136 -13.97 -4.87 -5.63
C TYR A 136 -14.12 -5.74 -6.89
N PHE A 137 -13.06 -6.47 -7.28
CA PHE A 137 -13.02 -7.53 -8.29
C PHE A 137 -12.43 -8.82 -7.72
N GLU A 138 -12.81 -9.22 -6.51
CA GLU A 138 -12.81 -10.66 -6.20
C GLU A 138 -14.02 -11.27 -6.90
N GLU A 139 -13.75 -11.96 -8.01
CA GLU A 139 -14.70 -12.80 -8.73
C GLU A 139 -15.37 -13.73 -7.70
N GLU A 140 -16.65 -13.49 -7.43
CA GLU A 140 -17.48 -14.31 -6.56
C GLU A 140 -17.37 -15.76 -7.06
N THR A 141 -16.58 -16.56 -6.35
CA THR A 141 -16.62 -18.00 -6.53
C THR A 141 -17.94 -18.45 -5.93
N LEU A 142 -18.94 -18.59 -6.81
CA LEU A 142 -20.24 -19.18 -6.56
C LEU A 142 -20.07 -20.40 -5.63
N VAL A 143 -20.38 -20.22 -4.36
CA VAL A 143 -20.66 -21.32 -3.46
C VAL A 143 -21.88 -22.01 -4.04
N ASN A 144 -21.62 -23.16 -4.68
CA ASN A 144 -22.63 -24.00 -5.29
C ASN A 144 -23.43 -24.64 -4.15
N ASP A 145 -24.44 -23.92 -3.68
CA ASP A 145 -25.40 -24.38 -2.69
C ASP A 145 -26.37 -25.36 -3.36
N SER A 146 -25.98 -26.64 -3.38
CA SER A 146 -26.87 -27.76 -3.64
C SER A 146 -26.17 -29.06 -3.29
N GLU A 147 -26.34 -29.51 -2.04
CA GLU A 147 -26.85 -30.87 -1.84
C GLU A 147 -27.63 -30.97 -0.52
N VAL A 148 -28.91 -31.28 -0.70
CA VAL A 148 -29.99 -31.24 0.26
C VAL A 148 -30.10 -32.58 0.99
N SER A 149 -30.01 -32.51 2.34
CA SER A 149 -30.82 -33.25 3.34
C SER A 149 -30.53 -34.75 3.66
N PRO A 150 -31.12 -35.32 4.74
CA PRO A 150 -31.50 -34.73 6.05
C PRO A 150 -31.20 -35.66 7.26
N LYS A 151 -31.06 -35.10 8.47
CA LYS A 151 -31.51 -35.83 9.68
C LYS A 151 -31.90 -34.90 10.85
N SER A 152 -33.20 -34.63 10.88
CA SER A 152 -34.10 -34.25 11.98
C SER A 152 -33.60 -34.44 13.43
N LYS A 153 -33.74 -33.41 14.28
CA LYS A 153 -34.82 -33.23 15.29
C LYS A 153 -34.52 -32.03 16.23
N ASN A 154 -35.52 -31.15 16.38
CA ASN A 154 -35.96 -30.31 17.54
C ASN A 154 -34.87 -29.64 18.43
N ASP A 155 -34.96 -28.36 18.82
CA ASP A 155 -36.06 -27.66 19.51
C ASP A 155 -35.91 -26.12 19.41
N GLU A 156 -37.09 -25.46 19.37
CA GLU A 156 -37.51 -24.15 19.92
C GLU A 156 -36.61 -22.89 19.90
N ASP A 157 -37.18 -21.86 19.25
CA ASP A 157 -37.22 -20.43 19.60
C ASP A 157 -35.94 -19.70 20.04
N ASP A 158 -35.41 -18.85 19.15
CA ASP A 158 -35.32 -17.40 19.36
C ASP A 158 -34.80 -16.73 18.07
N ALA A 159 -35.70 -16.39 17.15
CA ALA A 159 -35.35 -15.59 15.99
C ALA A 159 -35.50 -14.11 16.36
N PRO A 160 -34.44 -13.28 16.31
CA PRO A 160 -34.61 -11.84 16.49
C PRO A 160 -35.46 -11.32 15.32
N VAL A 161 -36.61 -10.74 15.66
CA VAL A 161 -37.44 -9.95 14.77
C VAL A 161 -36.56 -8.81 14.25
N ILE A 162 -36.14 -8.90 13.01
CA ILE A 162 -35.56 -7.75 12.29
C ILE A 162 -36.77 -6.88 11.94
N GLU A 163 -37.01 -5.85 12.76
CA GLU A 163 -37.87 -4.74 12.35
C GLU A 163 -37.21 -4.09 11.14
N GLU A 164 -37.90 -4.11 10.00
CA GLU A 164 -37.50 -3.35 8.82
C GLU A 164 -37.47 -1.86 9.21
N PRO A 165 -36.42 -1.10 8.86
CA PRO A 165 -36.41 0.33 9.10
C PRO A 165 -37.54 1.00 8.29
N ASP A 166 -38.33 1.82 8.98
CA ASP A 166 -39.41 2.62 8.41
C ASP A 166 -38.98 3.31 7.11
N GLU A 167 -39.87 3.24 6.12
CA GLU A 167 -39.80 3.93 4.84
C GLU A 167 -39.67 5.44 5.11
N PHE A 168 -38.60 6.05 4.61
CA PHE A 168 -38.42 7.51 4.68
C PHE A 168 -39.50 8.17 3.81
N ASP A 169 -40.43 8.88 4.42
CA ASP A 169 -41.36 9.77 3.70
C ASP A 169 -40.56 10.92 3.05
N GLU A 170 -40.46 10.90 1.71
CA GLU A 170 -39.71 11.87 0.91
C GLU A 170 -40.43 13.23 0.70
N ASP A 171 -41.52 13.50 1.42
CA ASP A 171 -42.46 14.57 1.09
C ASP A 171 -42.33 15.87 1.92
N ASP A 172 -41.21 16.14 2.58
CA ASP A 172 -41.05 17.38 3.39
C ASP A 172 -39.71 18.11 3.23
N ILE A 173 -39.10 18.05 2.03
CA ILE A 173 -38.00 18.96 1.68
C ILE A 173 -38.53 20.06 0.75
N ASP A 174 -38.94 21.18 1.36
CA ASP A 174 -39.30 22.41 0.66
C ASP A 174 -38.05 23.13 0.13
N PHE A 175 -37.65 22.83 -1.11
CA PHE A 175 -36.56 23.49 -1.84
C PHE A 175 -36.97 24.86 -2.42
N THR A 176 -37.79 25.65 -1.72
CA THR A 176 -38.15 27.01 -2.17
C THR A 176 -37.64 28.15 -1.30
N ASP A 177 -36.76 27.88 -0.31
CA ASP A 177 -36.05 28.96 0.38
C ASP A 177 -34.84 29.45 -0.44
N ASP A 178 -35.13 30.31 -1.41
CA ASP A 178 -34.20 31.04 -2.26
C ASP A 178 -33.51 32.21 -1.50
N SER A 179 -33.21 32.01 -0.21
CA SER A 179 -32.63 33.04 0.68
C SER A 179 -31.20 32.72 1.15
N LEU A 180 -30.49 31.77 0.52
CA LEU A 180 -29.13 31.42 0.94
C LEU A 180 -28.02 32.31 0.32
N PHE A 181 -28.38 33.22 -0.58
CA PHE A 181 -27.46 34.17 -1.21
C PHE A 181 -28.10 35.54 -1.38
N ASP A 182 -28.56 36.14 -0.29
CA ASP A 182 -28.73 37.59 -0.27
C ASP A 182 -28.27 38.15 1.09
N ASP A 183 -27.16 38.86 0.97
CA ASP A 183 -26.93 40.18 1.56
C ASP A 183 -25.69 40.35 2.44
N GLU A 184 -24.81 41.20 1.90
CA GLU A 184 -23.87 42.11 2.53
C GLU A 184 -23.27 41.76 3.90
N ASP A 185 -21.97 41.43 3.90
CA ASP A 185 -21.07 41.87 4.97
C ASP A 185 -19.86 42.61 4.38
N SER A 186 -20.09 43.91 4.17
CA SER A 186 -19.21 45.04 4.49
C SER A 186 -17.69 44.83 4.41
N PHE A 187 -17.11 45.30 3.30
CA PHE A 187 -15.69 45.69 3.24
C PHE A 187 -15.54 47.00 4.04
N ASP A 188 -15.22 46.89 5.33
CA ASP A 188 -14.86 48.05 6.13
C ASP A 188 -13.36 48.38 5.93
N ASP A 189 -13.18 49.61 5.49
CA ASP A 189 -11.96 50.35 5.25
C ASP A 189 -11.32 50.72 6.59
N ASP A 190 -10.02 50.47 6.77
CA ASP A 190 -9.27 51.24 7.76
C ASP A 190 -7.85 51.53 7.26
N HIS A 191 -7.80 52.63 6.52
CA HIS A 191 -6.68 53.54 6.39
C HIS A 191 -6.22 54.06 7.77
N LEU A 192 -4.95 53.81 8.13
CA LEU A 192 -4.15 54.68 9.01
C LEU A 192 -2.64 54.55 8.74
#